data_AF-A0A397UGJ7-F1
#
_entry.id   AF-A0A397UGJ7-F1
#
_cell.length_a   1.000
_cell.length_b   1.000
_cell.length_c   1.000
_cell.angle_alpha   90.00
_cell.angle_beta   90.00
_cell.angle_gamma   90.00
#
_symmetry.space_group_name_H-M   'P 1'
#
loop_
_entity.id
_entity.type
_entity.pdbx_description
1 polymer ?
#
loop_
_entity_poly.entity_id
_entity_poly.type
_entity_poly.pdbx_seq_one_letter_code
_entity_poly.pdbx_strand_id
1 'polypeptide(L)'
;MNEHSRRDKNLSKGPRIPESKREQPIKEVIHMLEANNAILADCFVYLIKLAVSITNLPEANTFKISAIYIFNQRYDEFLHPLYILAYYIHPQYRGKGLKDNGFHQAALTSIELWQNLGHTKSESDELVAQMRRFEANLPPFDLPYVPNIDTPKI
;
A
#
# COMPACT_ATOMS: atom_id res chain seq x y z
N MET A 1 -26.88 -52.25 -20.07
CA MET A 1 -25.48 -52.25 -20.55
C MET A 1 -25.43 -51.39 -21.80
N ASN A 2 -24.83 -50.20 -21.87
CA ASN A 2 -23.87 -49.46 -21.03
C ASN A 2 -24.36 -47.99 -20.98
N GLU A 3 -24.58 -47.34 -19.84
CA GLU A 3 -23.63 -46.77 -18.89
C GLU A 3 -22.46 -45.93 -19.45
N HIS A 4 -22.54 -44.64 -19.11
CA HIS A 4 -21.45 -43.74 -18.71
C HIS A 4 -20.45 -43.23 -19.77
N SER A 5 -20.62 -41.95 -20.15
CA SER A 5 -19.75 -40.85 -19.69
C SER A 5 -19.96 -39.62 -20.60
N ARG A 6 -20.91 -38.73 -20.28
CA ARG A 6 -20.63 -37.47 -19.57
C ARG A 6 -19.26 -36.86 -19.93
N ARG A 7 -19.29 -35.70 -20.60
CA ARG A 7 -18.94 -34.43 -19.95
C ARG A 7 -19.20 -33.26 -20.90
N ASP A 8 -20.34 -32.64 -20.65
CA ASP A 8 -20.60 -31.24 -20.98
C ASP A 8 -19.37 -30.41 -20.59
N LYS A 9 -18.72 -29.78 -21.56
CA LYS A 9 -17.73 -28.72 -21.32
C LYS A 9 -18.47 -27.45 -20.93
N ASN A 10 -19.19 -27.50 -19.81
CA ASN A 10 -19.49 -26.30 -19.04
C ASN A 10 -18.18 -25.91 -18.35
N LEU A 11 -17.33 -25.17 -19.05
CA LEU A 11 -16.27 -24.39 -18.43
C LEU A 11 -16.97 -23.44 -17.46
N SER A 12 -16.98 -23.83 -16.19
CA SER A 12 -17.36 -22.98 -15.07
C SER A 12 -16.51 -21.73 -15.16
N LYS A 13 -17.09 -20.65 -15.71
CA LYS A 13 -16.57 -19.31 -15.51
C LYS A 13 -16.70 -19.08 -14.02
N GLY A 14 -15.55 -19.10 -13.31
CA GLY A 14 -15.49 -18.76 -11.90
C GLY A 14 -16.27 -17.48 -11.62
N PRO A 15 -16.79 -17.30 -10.40
CA PRO A 15 -17.78 -16.28 -10.10
C PRO A 15 -17.35 -14.92 -10.65
N ARG A 16 -18.11 -14.38 -11.61
CA ARG A 16 -17.91 -13.02 -12.11
C ARG A 16 -18.12 -12.07 -10.93
N ILE A 17 -17.05 -11.40 -10.52
CA ILE A 17 -17.14 -10.32 -9.54
C ILE A 17 -18.10 -9.26 -10.14
N PRO A 18 -19.20 -8.91 -9.44
CA PRO A 18 -20.16 -7.90 -9.89
C PRO A 18 -19.46 -6.62 -10.30
N GLU A 19 -19.93 -5.95 -11.35
CA GLU A 19 -19.36 -4.68 -11.84
C GLU A 19 -19.27 -3.62 -10.74
N SER A 20 -20.25 -3.60 -9.85
CA SER A 20 -20.27 -2.74 -8.66
C SER A 20 -19.07 -2.94 -7.73
N LYS A 21 -18.52 -4.15 -7.62
CA LYS A 21 -17.33 -4.45 -6.80
C LYS A 21 -16.01 -4.13 -7.50
N ARG A 22 -15.99 -3.96 -8.84
CA ARG A 22 -14.78 -3.65 -9.61
C ARG A 22 -14.38 -2.19 -9.52
N GLU A 23 -15.36 -1.29 -9.42
CA GLU A 23 -15.13 0.16 -9.30
C GLU A 23 -14.94 0.63 -7.86
N GLN A 24 -15.28 -0.23 -6.90
CA GLN A 24 -15.28 0.07 -5.46
C GLN A 24 -13.96 0.70 -4.98
N PRO A 25 -12.77 0.20 -5.35
CA PRO A 25 -11.50 0.79 -4.91
C PRO A 25 -11.33 2.23 -5.40
N ILE A 26 -11.76 2.55 -6.62
CA ILE A 26 -11.63 3.89 -7.20
C ILE A 26 -12.59 4.86 -6.53
N LYS A 27 -13.84 4.42 -6.27
CA LYS A 27 -14.85 5.24 -5.58
C LYS A 27 -14.43 5.56 -4.15
N GLU A 28 -13.86 4.58 -3.44
CA GLU A 28 -13.33 4.79 -2.09
C GLU A 28 -12.16 5.78 -2.07
N VAL A 29 -11.27 5.73 -3.06
CA VAL A 29 -10.18 6.70 -3.21
C VAL A 29 -10.70 8.10 -3.44
N ILE A 30 -11.64 8.26 -4.38
CA ILE A 30 -12.23 9.56 -4.71
C ILE A 30 -12.89 10.16 -3.47
N HIS A 31 -13.77 9.43 -2.79
CA HIS A 31 -14.43 9.92 -1.58
C HIS A 31 -13.44 10.28 -0.46
N MET A 32 -12.37 9.49 -0.29
CA MET A 32 -11.35 9.75 0.72
C MET A 32 -10.57 11.05 0.43
N LEU A 33 -10.18 11.25 -0.83
CA LEU A 33 -9.51 12.48 -1.27
C LEU A 33 -10.45 13.70 -1.17
N GLU A 34 -11.72 13.54 -1.56
CA GLU A 34 -12.73 14.60 -1.47
C GLU A 34 -13.06 14.99 -0.02
N ALA A 35 -12.97 14.05 0.92
CA ALA A 35 -13.19 14.31 2.34
C ALA A 35 -12.09 15.17 2.99
N ASN A 36 -10.97 15.45 2.31
CA ASN A 36 -9.81 16.20 2.82
C ASN A 36 -9.20 15.68 4.14
N ASN A 37 -9.55 14.47 4.55
CA ASN A 37 -8.98 13.80 5.72
C ASN A 37 -7.83 12.84 5.35
N ALA A 38 -7.49 12.81 4.06
CA ALA A 38 -6.41 12.01 3.50
C ALA A 38 -5.05 12.51 3.98
N ILE A 39 -4.26 11.67 4.64
CA ILE A 39 -2.82 11.93 4.75
C ILE A 39 -2.07 11.26 3.58
N LEU A 40 -0.86 11.75 3.31
CA LEU A 40 -0.01 11.25 2.24
C LEU A 40 0.21 9.72 2.30
N ALA A 41 0.27 9.16 3.52
CA ALA A 41 0.37 7.72 3.73
C ALA A 41 -0.89 6.96 3.30
N ASP A 42 -2.08 7.53 3.51
CA ASP A 42 -3.34 6.95 3.02
C ASP A 42 -3.32 6.86 1.50
N CYS A 43 -2.92 7.95 0.82
CA CYS A 43 -2.78 7.96 -0.64
C CYS A 43 -1.88 6.81 -1.14
N PHE A 44 -0.78 6.54 -0.45
CA PHE A 44 0.12 5.43 -0.78
C PHE A 44 -0.53 4.05 -0.56
N VAL A 45 -1.24 3.86 0.56
CA VAL A 45 -2.01 2.62 0.83
C VAL A 45 -3.05 2.37 -0.26
N TYR A 46 -3.74 3.41 -0.70
CA TYR A 46 -4.73 3.31 -1.76
C TYR A 46 -4.12 3.05 -3.14
N LEU A 47 -2.94 3.58 -3.44
CA LEU A 47 -2.19 3.18 -4.64
C LEU A 47 -1.88 1.69 -4.65
N ILE A 48 -1.48 1.11 -3.51
CA ILE A 48 -1.23 -0.33 -3.42
C ILE A 48 -2.52 -1.13 -3.62
N LYS A 49 -3.64 -0.70 -3.02
CA LYS A 49 -4.96 -1.32 -3.24
C LYS A 49 -5.38 -1.25 -4.72
N LEU A 50 -5.09 -0.13 -5.39
CA LEU A 50 -5.35 0.05 -6.82
C LEU A 50 -4.49 -0.90 -7.66
N ALA A 51 -3.20 -1.03 -7.34
CA ALA A 51 -2.30 -1.98 -8.01
C ALA A 51 -2.84 -3.42 -7.96
N VAL A 52 -3.21 -3.89 -6.76
CA VAL A 52 -3.80 -5.22 -6.56
C VAL A 52 -5.08 -5.38 -7.38
N SER A 53 -5.93 -4.35 -7.40
CA SER A 53 -7.18 -4.36 -8.16
C SER A 53 -6.95 -4.45 -9.67
N ILE A 54 -5.98 -3.71 -10.20
CA ILE A 54 -5.57 -3.76 -11.61
C ILE A 54 -5.00 -5.14 -11.97
N THR A 55 -4.12 -5.69 -11.13
CA THR A 55 -3.53 -7.02 -11.34
C THR A 55 -4.60 -8.12 -11.42
N ASN A 56 -5.64 -8.01 -10.58
CA ASN A 56 -6.76 -8.96 -10.54
C ASN A 56 -7.73 -8.86 -11.73
N LEU A 57 -7.60 -7.86 -12.61
CA LEU A 57 -8.41 -7.79 -13.83
C LEU A 57 -8.05 -8.96 -14.78
N PRO A 58 -9.02 -9.56 -15.49
CA PRO A 58 -8.73 -10.59 -16.48
C PRO A 58 -7.79 -10.09 -17.58
N GLU A 59 -6.92 -10.94 -18.11
CA GLU A 59 -6.01 -10.57 -19.22
C GLU A 59 -6.77 -10.14 -20.49
N ALA A 60 -7.96 -10.69 -20.72
CA ALA A 60 -8.82 -10.29 -21.83
C ALA A 60 -9.45 -8.89 -21.66
N ASN A 61 -9.26 -8.24 -20.50
CA ASN A 61 -9.77 -6.90 -20.26
C ASN A 61 -8.90 -5.86 -20.97
N THR A 62 -9.46 -5.23 -22.00
CA THR A 62 -8.79 -4.21 -22.82
C THR A 62 -8.33 -2.98 -22.01
N PHE A 63 -8.97 -2.69 -20.87
CA PHE A 63 -8.59 -1.58 -20.00
C PHE A 63 -7.34 -1.87 -19.15
N LYS A 64 -6.97 -3.15 -18.95
CA LYS A 64 -5.90 -3.54 -18.02
C LYS A 64 -4.57 -2.91 -18.40
N ILE A 65 -4.22 -2.93 -19.69
CA ILE A 65 -2.94 -2.39 -20.19
C ILE A 65 -2.86 -0.88 -19.94
N SER A 66 -3.91 -0.13 -20.31
CA SER A 66 -3.97 1.32 -20.08
C SER A 66 -3.93 1.67 -18.59
N ALA A 67 -4.62 0.89 -17.75
CA ALA A 67 -4.60 1.08 -16.31
C ALA A 67 -3.20 0.85 -15.71
N ILE A 68 -2.49 -0.21 -16.14
CA ILE A 68 -1.10 -0.46 -15.73
C ILE A 68 -0.20 0.70 -16.14
N TYR A 69 -0.33 1.19 -17.37
CA TYR A 69 0.47 2.31 -17.86
C TYR A 69 0.30 3.58 -17.02
N ILE A 70 -0.96 3.99 -16.79
CA ILE A 70 -1.27 5.17 -15.96
C ILE A 70 -0.81 4.95 -14.52
N PHE A 71 -1.05 3.75 -13.96
CA PHE A 71 -0.61 3.39 -12.62
C PHE A 71 0.90 3.55 -12.47
N ASN A 72 1.69 3.01 -13.39
CA ASN A 72 3.14 3.07 -13.31
C ASN A 72 3.66 4.52 -13.34
N GLN A 73 3.10 5.37 -14.20
CA GLN A 73 3.48 6.79 -14.22
C GLN A 73 3.19 7.48 -12.88
N ARG A 74 2.01 7.25 -12.30
CA ARG A 74 1.65 7.82 -11.00
C ARG A 74 2.47 7.22 -9.88
N TYR A 75 2.76 5.93 -9.95
CA TYR A 75 3.59 5.25 -8.96
C TYR A 75 5.01 5.83 -8.94
N ASP A 76 5.59 6.15 -10.09
CA ASP A 76 6.92 6.78 -10.16
C ASP A 76 6.93 8.18 -9.52
N GLU A 77 5.87 8.98 -9.67
CA GLU A 77 5.71 10.26 -8.94
C GLU A 77 5.67 10.03 -7.42
N PHE A 78 5.17 8.88 -6.98
CA PHE A 78 5.09 8.50 -5.57
C PHE A 78 6.39 7.89 -5.00
N LEU A 79 7.39 7.60 -5.84
CA LEU A 79 8.72 7.18 -5.40
C LEU A 79 9.59 8.34 -4.86
N HIS A 80 8.94 9.38 -4.31
CA HIS A 80 9.61 10.46 -3.61
C HIS A 80 10.03 10.03 -2.19
N PRO A 81 11.24 10.38 -1.70
CA PRO A 81 11.75 9.88 -0.42
C PRO A 81 10.85 10.19 0.78
N LEU A 82 10.27 11.40 0.82
CA LEU A 82 9.29 11.77 1.88
C LEU A 82 8.02 10.91 1.85
N TYR A 83 7.59 10.48 0.67
CA TYR A 83 6.35 9.71 0.50
C TYR A 83 6.59 8.25 0.89
N ILE A 84 7.76 7.72 0.52
CA ILE A 84 8.26 6.43 0.98
C ILE A 84 8.36 6.41 2.50
N LEU A 85 8.95 7.47 3.11
CA LEU A 85 9.03 7.59 4.56
C LEU A 85 7.65 7.65 5.22
N ALA A 86 6.73 8.49 4.71
CA ALA A 86 5.38 8.63 5.23
C ALA A 86 4.60 7.30 5.18
N TYR A 87 4.73 6.55 4.08
CA TYR A 87 4.15 5.22 3.97
C TYR A 87 4.80 4.22 4.94
N TYR A 88 6.13 4.27 5.10
CA TYR A 88 6.87 3.36 5.97
C TYR A 88 6.46 3.50 7.44
N ILE A 89 6.28 4.73 7.93
CA ILE A 89 5.88 4.99 9.33
C ILE A 89 4.36 4.85 9.54
N HIS A 90 3.60 4.47 8.51
CA HIS A 90 2.17 4.33 8.62
C HIS A 90 1.80 3.14 9.52
N PRO A 91 0.83 3.26 10.44
CA PRO A 91 0.51 2.16 11.36
C PRO A 91 0.02 0.87 10.68
N GLN A 92 -0.57 0.99 9.49
CA GLN A 92 -1.00 -0.15 8.68
C GLN A 92 0.11 -0.67 7.75
N TYR A 93 1.32 -0.12 7.80
CA TYR A 93 2.45 -0.63 7.04
C TYR A 93 2.78 -2.06 7.47
N ARG A 94 2.97 -2.94 6.47
CA ARG A 94 3.26 -4.37 6.66
C ARG A 94 4.32 -4.86 5.68
N GLY A 95 5.28 -4.02 5.31
CA GLY A 95 6.38 -4.41 4.40
C GLY A 95 5.98 -4.59 2.94
N LYS A 96 4.75 -4.20 2.53
CA LYS A 96 4.25 -4.42 1.17
C LYS A 96 4.42 -3.19 0.29
N GLY A 97 4.74 -3.39 -0.98
CA GLY A 97 4.64 -2.35 -2.00
C GLY A 97 5.83 -1.41 -2.12
N LEU A 98 6.88 -1.54 -1.28
CA LEU A 98 8.16 -0.88 -1.53
C LEU A 98 9.09 -1.82 -2.30
N LYS A 99 9.87 -1.27 -3.24
CA LYS A 99 10.93 -2.00 -3.96
C LYS A 99 12.09 -2.31 -2.99
N ASP A 100 12.97 -3.23 -3.39
CA ASP A 100 14.26 -3.42 -2.72
C ASP A 100 14.94 -2.06 -2.52
N ASN A 101 15.45 -1.79 -1.31
CA ASN A 101 15.98 -0.49 -0.84
C ASN A 101 14.96 0.51 -0.23
N GLY A 102 13.67 0.19 -0.13
CA GLY A 102 12.67 1.09 0.49
C GLY A 102 13.00 1.50 1.92
N PHE A 103 13.44 0.55 2.76
CA PHE A 103 13.91 0.82 4.12
C PHE A 103 15.07 1.82 4.14
N HIS A 104 16.08 1.61 3.28
CA HIS A 104 17.26 2.46 3.23
C HIS A 104 16.91 3.90 2.86
N GLN A 105 16.03 4.09 1.88
CA GLN A 105 15.53 5.43 1.49
C GLN A 105 14.76 6.09 2.63
N ALA A 106 13.87 5.35 3.30
CA ALA A 106 13.14 5.85 4.46
C ALA A 106 14.10 6.25 5.58
N ALA A 107 15.10 5.42 5.89
CA ALA A 107 16.08 5.68 6.93
C ALA A 107 16.98 6.90 6.62
N LEU A 108 17.46 7.05 5.39
CA LEU A 108 18.24 8.23 5.00
C LEU A 108 17.41 9.51 5.11
N THR A 109 16.17 9.46 4.63
CA THR A 109 15.24 10.60 4.67
C THR A 109 14.89 10.98 6.10
N SER A 110 14.67 9.99 6.98
CA SER A 110 14.38 10.24 8.38
C SER A 110 15.58 10.83 9.11
N ILE A 111 16.80 10.36 8.83
CA ILE A 111 18.03 10.94 9.39
C ILE A 111 18.15 12.41 9.00
N GLU A 112 18.00 12.73 7.72
CA GLU A 112 18.13 14.09 7.20
C GLU A 112 17.10 15.02 7.87
N LEU A 113 15.83 14.62 7.92
CA LEU A 113 14.79 15.40 8.60
C LEU A 113 15.08 15.58 10.09
N TRP A 114 15.48 14.53 10.79
CA TRP A 114 15.77 14.57 12.22
C TRP A 114 16.93 15.52 12.52
N GLN A 115 17.98 15.49 11.72
CA GLN A 115 19.13 16.40 11.87
C GLN A 115 18.77 17.84 11.51
N ASN A 116 17.94 18.05 10.48
CA ASN A 116 17.44 19.38 10.14
C ASN A 116 16.56 20.00 11.23
N LEU A 117 15.96 19.18 12.10
CA LEU A 117 15.25 19.62 13.30
C LEU A 117 16.19 19.94 14.48
N GLY A 118 17.51 19.79 14.32
CA GLY A 118 18.51 20.11 15.33
C GLY A 118 18.94 18.93 16.21
N HIS A 119 18.47 17.71 15.91
CA HIS A 119 18.87 16.52 16.65
C HIS A 119 20.27 16.05 16.26
N THR A 120 20.92 15.37 17.21
CA THR A 120 22.28 14.84 17.07
C THR A 120 22.31 13.58 16.22
N LYS A 121 23.51 13.25 15.74
CA LYS A 121 23.77 11.97 15.04
C LYS A 121 23.44 10.75 15.91
N SER A 122 23.72 10.80 17.21
CA SER A 122 23.41 9.69 18.13
C SER A 122 21.90 9.44 18.21
N GLU A 123 21.09 10.50 18.25
CA GLU A 123 19.63 10.38 18.19
C GLU A 123 19.16 9.86 16.84
N SER A 124 19.83 10.24 15.73
CA SER A 124 19.55 9.65 14.41
C SER A 124 19.83 8.14 14.36
N ASP A 125 20.92 7.68 14.97
CA ASP A 125 21.26 6.25 15.03
C ASP A 125 20.21 5.47 15.84
N GLU A 126 19.72 6.05 16.94
CA GLU A 126 18.63 5.50 17.73
C GLU A 126 17.32 5.43 16.93
N LEU A 127 16.97 6.50 16.21
CA LEU A 127 15.80 6.53 15.34
C LEU A 127 15.83 5.39 14.31
N VAL A 128 16.96 5.19 13.63
CA VAL A 128 17.11 4.10 12.65
C VAL A 128 17.00 2.74 13.32
N ALA A 129 17.54 2.56 14.53
CA ALA A 129 17.37 1.33 15.29
C ALA A 129 15.90 1.06 15.62
N GLN A 130 15.12 2.08 16.01
CA GLN A 130 13.68 1.96 16.24
C GLN A 130 12.94 1.61 14.95
N MET A 131 13.27 2.22 13.81
CA MET A 131 12.67 1.90 12.50
C MET A 131 12.90 0.43 12.10
N ARG A 132 14.09 -0.14 12.36
CA ARG A 132 14.36 -1.57 12.12
C ARG A 132 13.51 -2.47 13.00
N ARG A 133 13.33 -2.10 14.27
CA ARG A 133 12.48 -2.85 15.21
C ARG A 133 11.02 -2.83 14.79
N PHE A 134 10.55 -1.68 14.30
CA PHE A 134 9.20 -1.52 13.77
C PHE A 134 8.96 -2.45 12.58
N GLU A 135 9.86 -2.48 11.59
CA GLU A 135 9.76 -3.40 10.44
C GLU A 135 9.82 -4.88 10.84
N ALA A 136 10.66 -5.21 11.81
CA ALA A 136 10.74 -6.56 12.36
C ALA A 136 9.56 -6.92 13.29
N ASN A 137 8.61 -6.01 13.50
CA ASN A 137 7.47 -6.16 14.42
C ASN A 137 7.92 -6.66 15.81
N LEU A 138 8.99 -6.05 16.33
CA LEU A 138 9.55 -6.34 17.66
C LEU A 138 8.96 -5.39 18.72
N PRO A 139 8.93 -5.79 20.00
CA PRO A 139 8.47 -4.93 21.08
C PRO A 139 9.13 -3.53 21.07
N PRO A 140 8.38 -2.43 21.31
CA PRO A 140 6.94 -2.37 21.63
C PRO A 140 6.00 -2.30 20.40
N PHE A 141 6.53 -2.46 19.19
CA PHE A 141 5.79 -2.28 17.93
C PHE A 141 4.98 -3.51 17.51
N ASP A 142 5.05 -4.59 18.30
CA ASP A 142 4.31 -5.85 18.09
C ASP A 142 2.86 -5.78 18.56
N LEU A 143 2.49 -4.71 19.26
CA LEU A 143 1.12 -4.44 19.69
C LEU A 143 0.24 -3.97 18.53
N PRO A 144 -1.06 -4.30 18.54
CA PRO A 144 -1.98 -3.81 17.51
C PRO A 144 -2.19 -2.30 17.64
N TYR A 145 -2.13 -1.61 16.50
CA TYR A 145 -2.52 -0.21 16.43
C TYR A 145 -4.03 -0.05 16.66
N VAL A 146 -4.41 0.88 17.54
CA VAL A 146 -5.80 1.22 17.85
C VAL A 146 -6.14 2.58 17.25
N PRO A 147 -6.89 2.63 16.13
CA PRO A 147 -7.30 3.88 15.50
C PRO A 147 -8.03 4.81 16.49
N ASN A 148 -7.76 6.12 16.41
CA ASN A 148 -8.31 7.18 17.27
C ASN A 148 -7.80 7.22 18.72
N ILE A 149 -7.09 6.18 19.19
CA ILE A 149 -6.37 6.21 20.46
C ILE A 149 -4.90 6.55 20.19
N ASP A 150 -4.27 5.80 19.29
CA ASP A 150 -2.86 6.00 18.93
C ASP A 150 -2.67 7.10 17.87
N THR A 151 -3.76 7.55 17.22
CA THR A 151 -3.76 8.76 16.39
C THR A 151 -4.10 9.96 17.28
N PRO A 152 -3.19 10.92 17.49
CA PRO A 152 -3.54 12.15 18.20
C PRO A 152 -4.72 12.82 17.50
N LYS A 153 -5.71 13.27 18.26
CA LYS A 153 -6.74 14.16 17.72
C LYS A 153 -6.06 15.48 17.34
N ILE A 154 -6.15 15.83 16.07
CA ILE A 154 -5.77 17.16 15.56
C ILE A 154 -6.81 18.17 16.02
#